data_AF-A0A4R5TSH8-F1
#
_entry.id   AF-A0A4R5TSH8-F1
#
_cell.length_a   1.000
_cell.length_b   1.000
_cell.length_c   1.000
_cell.angle_alpha   90.00
_cell.angle_beta   90.00
_cell.angle_gamma   90.00
#
_symmetry.space_group_name_H-M   'P 1'
#
loop_
_entity.id
_entity.type
_entity.pdbx_description
1 polymer ?
#
loop_
_entity_poly.entity_id
_entity_poly.type
_entity_poly.pdbx_seq_one_letter_code
_entity_poly.pdbx_strand_id
1 'polypeptide(L)'
;TGALRVAAAVGINGDVEAKAAALLAAGVDTLVVDTAHGHQRKMLDALKIVRSLDPQVPIVAGNVVSADGVRDLVAAGADIVKVGVGPGAMCTTRMMTAVGRPQFSAVHEAATAARELGAHVWADGGVRYPRDVALALAAGASQVMIGSWFAGTYESPGDLHTDSDGRRYKESFGMASARAVQHRTRTEDVFARARKGLFEEGISTSKMYLDPARPGVEDLLDMITAGVRSSMTYAGARSLAEFRDRA
;
A
#
# COMPACT_ATOMS: atom_id res chain seq x y z
N THR A 1 18.17 -15.21 -12.20
CA THR A 1 19.19 -14.55 -11.37
C THR A 1 18.74 -14.65 -9.92
N GLY A 2 19.52 -15.19 -9.00
CA GLY A 2 19.10 -15.36 -7.59
C GLY A 2 19.04 -14.05 -6.79
N ALA A 3 18.76 -12.92 -7.45
CA ALA A 3 18.72 -11.59 -6.85
C ALA A 3 17.38 -11.35 -6.13
N LEU A 4 17.43 -10.56 -5.06
CA LEU A 4 16.22 -10.12 -4.35
C LEU A 4 15.42 -9.15 -5.20
N ARG A 5 14.10 -9.24 -5.12
CA ARG A 5 13.19 -8.34 -5.84
C ARG A 5 13.01 -7.02 -5.10
N VAL A 6 13.01 -5.91 -5.82
CA VAL A 6 12.85 -4.56 -5.27
C VAL A 6 11.70 -3.84 -5.96
N ALA A 7 10.80 -3.24 -5.18
CA ALA A 7 9.78 -2.34 -5.68
C ALA A 7 10.01 -0.93 -5.11
N ALA A 8 9.74 0.10 -5.91
CA ALA A 8 9.88 1.50 -5.48
C ALA A 8 8.65 2.32 -5.88
N ALA A 9 8.31 3.31 -5.05
CA ALA A 9 7.16 4.18 -5.26
C ALA A 9 7.56 5.57 -5.76
N VAL A 10 6.77 6.10 -6.69
CA VAL A 10 6.83 7.47 -7.19
C VAL A 10 5.45 8.12 -7.05
N GLY A 11 5.41 9.36 -6.58
CA GLY A 11 4.18 10.13 -6.52
C GLY A 11 3.81 10.77 -7.85
N ILE A 12 2.55 11.17 -8.00
CA ILE A 12 2.02 11.81 -9.23
C ILE A 12 2.32 13.32 -9.36
N ASN A 13 3.24 13.86 -8.55
CA ASN A 13 3.51 15.29 -8.46
C ASN A 13 4.97 15.62 -8.79
N GLY A 14 5.18 16.81 -9.37
CA GLY A 14 6.48 17.26 -9.85
C GLY A 14 6.87 16.54 -11.13
N ASP A 15 8.17 16.30 -11.29
CA ASP A 15 8.71 15.58 -12.44
C ASP A 15 8.55 14.06 -12.27
N VAL A 16 7.42 13.52 -12.75
CA VAL A 16 7.12 12.08 -12.69
C VAL A 16 8.03 11.30 -13.63
N GLU A 17 8.30 11.84 -14.81
CA GLU A 17 9.10 11.20 -15.87
C GLU A 17 10.52 10.95 -15.38
N ALA A 18 11.23 11.98 -14.91
CA ALA A 18 12.61 11.85 -14.45
C ALA A 18 12.73 10.91 -13.26
N LYS A 19 11.79 10.95 -12.31
CA LYS A 19 11.80 10.05 -11.14
C LYS A 19 11.55 8.60 -11.54
N ALA A 20 10.58 8.34 -12.40
CA ALA A 20 10.30 7.00 -12.89
C ALA A 20 11.49 6.44 -13.69
N ALA A 21 12.05 7.23 -14.60
CA ALA A 21 13.24 6.85 -15.37
C ALA A 21 14.43 6.53 -14.47
N ALA A 22 14.68 7.33 -13.42
CA ALA A 22 15.75 7.08 -12.47
C ALA A 22 15.57 5.76 -11.69
N LEU A 23 14.34 5.44 -11.28
CA LEU A 23 14.04 4.18 -10.58
C LEU A 23 14.18 2.97 -11.52
N LEU A 24 13.71 3.08 -12.77
CA LEU A 24 13.88 2.03 -13.78
C LEU A 24 15.36 1.79 -14.10
N ALA A 25 16.15 2.86 -14.24
CA ALA A 25 17.60 2.76 -14.44
C ALA A 25 18.34 2.15 -13.23
N ALA A 26 17.80 2.31 -12.02
CA ALA A 26 18.30 1.65 -10.82
C ALA A 26 17.95 0.15 -10.74
N GLY A 27 17.16 -0.38 -11.69
CA GLY A 27 16.86 -1.80 -11.81
C GLY A 27 15.75 -2.30 -10.88
N VAL A 28 14.76 -1.47 -10.54
CA VAL A 28 13.58 -1.92 -9.80
C VAL A 28 12.80 -2.96 -10.59
N ASP A 29 12.26 -3.97 -9.90
CA ASP A 29 11.47 -5.05 -10.51
C ASP A 29 9.99 -4.71 -10.63
N THR A 30 9.52 -3.69 -9.91
CA THR A 30 8.14 -3.21 -9.92
C THR A 30 8.13 -1.71 -9.62
N LEU A 31 7.40 -0.92 -10.42
CA LEU A 31 7.24 0.51 -10.19
C LEU A 31 5.84 0.82 -9.65
N VAL A 32 5.75 1.52 -8.51
CA VAL A 32 4.47 1.88 -7.88
C VAL A 32 4.19 3.36 -8.08
N VAL A 33 3.16 3.71 -8.84
CA VAL A 33 2.65 5.07 -8.96
C VAL A 33 1.60 5.30 -7.88
N ASP A 34 1.96 6.10 -6.86
CA ASP A 34 1.22 6.17 -5.60
C ASP A 34 0.60 7.55 -5.34
N THR A 35 -0.67 7.52 -4.92
CA THR A 35 -1.41 8.68 -4.42
C THR A 35 -2.54 8.21 -3.49
N ALA A 36 -3.05 9.10 -2.64
CA ALA A 36 -4.13 8.77 -1.72
C ALA A 36 -5.41 8.31 -2.45
N HIS A 37 -5.71 8.93 -3.60
CA HIS A 37 -6.82 8.55 -4.47
C HIS A 37 -6.40 8.58 -5.94
N GLY A 38 -6.36 7.41 -6.57
CA GLY A 38 -5.86 7.22 -7.94
C GLY A 38 -6.90 7.46 -9.03
N HIS A 39 -8.21 7.45 -8.72
CA HIS A 39 -9.25 7.66 -9.74
C HIS A 39 -9.43 9.15 -10.07
N GLN A 40 -8.37 9.76 -10.60
CA GLN A 40 -8.30 11.18 -10.95
C GLN A 40 -7.44 11.40 -12.19
N ARG A 41 -7.74 12.47 -12.94
CA ARG A 41 -7.06 12.80 -14.21
C ARG A 41 -5.53 12.81 -14.10
N LYS A 42 -5.00 13.43 -13.04
CA LYS A 42 -3.55 13.54 -12.83
C LYS A 42 -2.85 12.18 -12.71
N MET A 43 -3.51 11.19 -12.11
CA MET A 43 -2.99 9.83 -12.01
C MET A 43 -2.96 9.15 -13.38
N LEU A 44 -4.04 9.32 -14.16
CA LEU A 44 -4.11 8.76 -15.52
C LEU A 44 -3.04 9.38 -16.43
N ASP A 45 -2.79 10.68 -16.30
CA ASP A 45 -1.73 11.37 -17.05
C ASP A 45 -0.35 10.88 -16.61
N ALA A 46 -0.12 10.70 -15.29
CA ALA A 46 1.12 10.14 -14.77
C ALA A 46 1.39 8.71 -15.29
N LEU A 47 0.37 7.84 -15.33
CA LEU A 47 0.51 6.49 -15.87
C LEU A 47 0.91 6.50 -17.34
N LYS A 48 0.33 7.38 -18.16
CA LYS A 48 0.70 7.53 -19.58
C LYS A 48 2.14 7.97 -19.75
N ILE A 49 2.61 8.92 -18.93
CA ILE A 49 4.02 9.35 -18.91
C ILE A 49 4.92 8.17 -18.56
N VAL A 50 4.63 7.45 -17.49
CA VAL A 50 5.43 6.29 -17.08
C VAL A 50 5.44 5.21 -18.17
N ARG A 51 4.30 4.94 -18.82
CA ARG A 51 4.23 3.99 -19.93
C ARG A 51 5.00 4.43 -21.17
N SER A 52 5.12 5.73 -21.45
CA SER A 52 5.96 6.21 -22.55
C SER A 52 7.45 5.96 -22.35
N LEU A 53 7.89 5.64 -21.13
CA LEU A 53 9.26 5.19 -20.84
C LEU A 53 9.50 3.71 -21.21
N ASP A 54 8.48 3.02 -21.72
CA ASP A 54 8.50 1.59 -22.07
C ASP A 54 9.07 0.68 -20.96
N PRO A 55 8.51 0.75 -19.73
CA PRO A 55 9.02 -0.03 -18.61
C PRO A 55 8.82 -1.52 -18.85
N GLN A 56 9.91 -2.28 -18.71
CA GLN A 56 9.93 -3.75 -18.84
C GLN A 56 9.54 -4.46 -17.54
N VAL A 57 8.87 -3.75 -16.63
CA VAL A 57 8.47 -4.22 -15.31
C VAL A 57 7.01 -3.85 -15.02
N PRO A 58 6.32 -4.60 -14.16
CA PRO A 58 4.95 -4.29 -13.81
C PRO A 58 4.80 -2.90 -13.20
N ILE A 59 3.73 -2.20 -13.60
CA ILE A 59 3.31 -0.92 -13.02
C ILE A 59 2.15 -1.17 -12.08
N VAL A 60 2.33 -0.77 -10.81
CA VAL A 60 1.29 -0.72 -9.79
C VAL A 60 0.73 0.69 -9.73
N ALA A 61 -0.59 0.85 -9.62
CA ALA A 61 -1.26 2.13 -9.57
C ALA A 61 -2.36 2.15 -8.51
N GLY A 62 -2.47 3.23 -7.73
CA GLY A 62 -3.57 3.38 -6.79
C GLY A 62 -3.54 4.67 -5.98
N ASN A 63 -4.42 4.84 -4.99
CA ASN A 63 -5.42 3.87 -4.53
C ASN A 63 -6.83 4.09 -5.09
N VAL A 64 -7.54 3.00 -5.36
CA VAL A 64 -8.97 3.04 -5.73
C VAL A 64 -9.78 2.08 -4.85
N VAL A 65 -11.11 2.21 -4.88
CA VAL A 65 -12.05 1.34 -4.15
C VAL A 65 -13.27 0.93 -5.00
N SER A 66 -13.28 1.30 -6.28
CA SER A 66 -14.37 1.08 -7.23
C SER A 66 -13.89 0.33 -8.47
N ALA A 67 -14.80 -0.42 -9.10
CA ALA A 67 -14.54 -1.12 -10.35
C ALA A 67 -14.19 -0.16 -11.49
N ASP A 68 -14.81 1.02 -11.55
CA ASP A 68 -14.51 2.02 -12.57
C ASP A 68 -13.10 2.59 -12.42
N GLY A 69 -12.66 2.81 -11.17
CA GLY A 69 -11.29 3.22 -10.90
C GLY A 69 -10.27 2.16 -11.34
N VAL A 70 -10.60 0.87 -11.18
CA VAL A 70 -9.78 -0.22 -11.71
C VAL A 70 -9.71 -0.17 -13.23
N ARG A 71 -10.86 -0.08 -13.91
CA ARG A 71 -10.93 -0.02 -15.38
C ARG A 71 -10.12 1.14 -15.95
N ASP A 72 -10.28 2.33 -15.37
CA ASP A 72 -9.59 3.53 -15.83
C ASP A 72 -8.08 3.46 -15.59
N LEU A 73 -7.63 2.95 -14.45
CA LEU A 73 -6.20 2.79 -14.17
C LEU A 73 -5.56 1.73 -15.07
N VAL A 74 -6.22 0.60 -15.30
CA VAL A 74 -5.72 -0.44 -16.21
C VAL A 74 -5.67 0.08 -17.65
N ALA A 75 -6.72 0.78 -18.11
CA ALA A 75 -6.76 1.41 -19.43
C ALA A 75 -5.67 2.49 -19.62
N ALA A 76 -5.29 3.19 -18.54
CA ALA A 76 -4.17 4.13 -18.55
C ALA A 76 -2.80 3.45 -18.49
N GLY A 77 -2.76 2.13 -18.26
CA GLY A 77 -1.55 1.32 -18.30
C GLY A 77 -1.09 0.79 -16.94
N ALA A 78 -1.95 0.58 -15.96
CA ALA A 78 -1.59 -0.20 -14.77
C ALA A 78 -1.69 -1.72 -15.03
N ASP A 79 -0.70 -2.50 -14.60
CA ASP A 79 -0.80 -3.98 -14.59
C ASP A 79 -1.45 -4.47 -13.29
N ILE A 80 -1.23 -3.71 -12.22
CA ILE A 80 -1.66 -4.03 -10.87
C ILE A 80 -2.33 -2.80 -10.26
N VAL A 81 -3.51 -2.97 -9.68
CA VAL A 81 -4.23 -1.89 -9.01
C VAL A 81 -4.14 -2.05 -7.49
N LYS A 82 -3.66 -1.01 -6.80
CA LYS A 82 -3.62 -0.93 -5.34
C LYS A 82 -4.97 -0.46 -4.80
N VAL A 83 -5.58 -1.26 -3.93
CA VAL A 83 -6.97 -1.09 -3.49
C VAL A 83 -7.05 -0.85 -1.99
N GLY A 84 -7.65 0.28 -1.63
CA GLY A 84 -7.88 0.65 -0.23
C GLY A 84 -7.83 2.16 -0.01
N VAL A 85 -8.90 2.74 0.51
CA VAL A 85 -8.96 4.15 0.93
C VAL A 85 -9.57 4.22 2.33
N GLY A 86 -8.78 4.67 3.30
CA GLY A 86 -9.19 4.71 4.72
C GLY A 86 -8.98 3.47 5.61
N PRO A 87 -8.57 2.27 5.17
CA PRO A 87 -8.46 1.11 6.07
C PRO A 87 -7.15 1.06 6.87
N GLY A 88 -6.14 1.85 6.47
CA GLY A 88 -4.82 1.85 7.11
C GLY A 88 -4.86 2.33 8.55
N ALA A 89 -4.07 1.71 9.43
CA ALA A 89 -4.07 2.03 10.87
C ALA A 89 -3.71 3.49 11.18
N MET A 90 -2.91 4.13 10.31
CA MET A 90 -2.51 5.54 10.44
C MET A 90 -3.36 6.49 9.58
N CYS A 91 -4.40 6.00 8.90
CA CYS A 91 -5.21 6.78 7.98
C CYS A 91 -6.45 7.30 8.69
N THR A 92 -6.73 8.61 8.56
CA THR A 92 -7.94 9.23 9.09
C THR A 92 -8.91 9.69 7.99
N THR A 93 -8.63 9.38 6.72
CA THR A 93 -9.46 9.76 5.56
C THR A 93 -10.95 9.55 5.80
N ARG A 94 -11.39 8.35 6.20
CA ARG A 94 -12.81 8.07 6.46
C ARG A 94 -13.40 8.96 7.56
N MET A 95 -12.63 9.26 8.60
CA MET A 95 -13.08 10.10 9.71
C MET A 95 -13.16 11.57 9.31
N MET A 96 -12.23 12.02 8.47
CA MET A 96 -12.09 13.43 8.11
C MET A 96 -12.96 13.82 6.89
N THR A 97 -13.19 12.90 5.95
CA THR A 97 -13.84 13.20 4.67
C THR A 97 -15.12 12.40 4.41
N ALA A 98 -15.42 11.40 5.25
CA ALA A 98 -16.45 10.38 5.01
C ALA A 98 -16.25 9.55 3.73
N VAL A 99 -15.11 9.70 3.04
CA VAL A 99 -14.78 8.93 1.84
C VAL A 99 -14.03 7.66 2.23
N GLY A 100 -14.46 6.54 1.67
CA GLY A 100 -13.80 5.24 1.81
C GLY A 100 -14.78 4.10 1.64
N ARG A 101 -14.28 2.87 1.73
CA ARG A 101 -15.11 1.67 1.54
C ARG A 101 -14.66 0.55 2.48
N PRO A 102 -15.59 -0.32 2.95
CA PRO A 102 -15.19 -1.54 3.65
C PRO A 102 -14.18 -2.35 2.81
N GLN A 103 -13.04 -2.69 3.41
CA GLN A 103 -11.87 -3.17 2.67
C GLN A 103 -12.14 -4.47 1.91
N PHE A 104 -12.81 -5.44 2.53
CA PHE A 104 -13.14 -6.70 1.87
C PHE A 104 -13.98 -6.48 0.61
N SER A 105 -15.08 -5.71 0.71
CA SER A 105 -15.94 -5.40 -0.44
C SER A 105 -15.21 -4.64 -1.53
N ALA A 106 -14.35 -3.68 -1.16
CA ALA A 106 -13.54 -2.93 -2.11
C ALA A 106 -12.59 -3.85 -2.89
N VAL A 107 -11.88 -4.73 -2.19
CA VAL A 107 -10.96 -5.70 -2.80
C VAL A 107 -11.72 -6.69 -3.68
N HIS A 108 -12.85 -7.22 -3.22
CA HIS A 108 -13.62 -8.20 -3.96
C HIS A 108 -14.13 -7.68 -5.31
N GLU A 109 -14.74 -6.49 -5.29
CA GLU A 109 -15.22 -5.88 -6.53
C GLU A 109 -14.09 -5.44 -7.45
N ALA A 110 -13.02 -4.87 -6.89
CA ALA A 110 -11.87 -4.46 -7.67
C ALA A 110 -11.16 -5.66 -8.32
N ALA A 111 -10.99 -6.76 -7.58
CA ALA A 111 -10.36 -7.98 -8.08
C ALA A 111 -11.20 -8.65 -9.18
N THR A 112 -12.53 -8.57 -9.07
CA THR A 112 -13.44 -9.03 -10.13
C THR A 112 -13.26 -8.21 -11.41
N ALA A 113 -13.28 -6.88 -11.31
CA ALA A 113 -13.07 -5.99 -12.45
C ALA A 113 -11.66 -6.13 -13.06
N ALA A 114 -10.62 -6.25 -12.24
CA ALA A 114 -9.25 -6.40 -12.73
C ALA A 114 -9.06 -7.70 -13.53
N ARG A 115 -9.69 -8.80 -13.07
CA ARG A 115 -9.62 -10.10 -13.74
C ARG A 115 -10.24 -10.08 -15.14
N GLU A 116 -11.35 -9.35 -15.33
CA GLU A 116 -11.98 -9.15 -16.65
C GLU A 116 -11.02 -8.49 -17.66
N LEU A 117 -10.04 -7.74 -17.17
CA LEU A 117 -9.06 -7.00 -17.96
C LEU A 117 -7.69 -7.68 -18.04
N GLY A 118 -7.51 -8.84 -17.40
CA GLY A 118 -6.21 -9.51 -17.30
C GLY A 118 -5.22 -8.82 -16.34
N ALA A 119 -5.70 -7.95 -15.46
CA ALA A 119 -4.91 -7.24 -14.45
C ALA A 119 -5.02 -7.89 -13.05
N HIS A 120 -4.23 -7.40 -12.10
CA HIS A 120 -4.22 -7.88 -10.72
C HIS A 120 -4.57 -6.78 -9.71
N VAL A 121 -4.91 -7.19 -8.48
CA VAL A 121 -5.16 -6.28 -7.35
C VAL A 121 -4.23 -6.56 -6.19
N TRP A 122 -3.71 -5.50 -5.56
CA TRP A 122 -3.07 -5.53 -4.26
C TRP A 122 -4.00 -4.91 -3.21
N ALA A 123 -4.32 -5.64 -2.15
CA ALA A 123 -5.11 -5.11 -1.04
C ALA A 123 -4.20 -4.31 -0.09
N ASP A 124 -4.45 -3.02 0.08
CA ASP A 124 -3.61 -2.10 0.86
C ASP A 124 -4.31 -1.57 2.12
N GLY A 125 -3.79 -1.97 3.27
CA GLY A 125 -4.26 -1.55 4.59
C GLY A 125 -5.39 -2.42 5.17
N GLY A 126 -5.70 -2.16 6.45
CA GLY A 126 -6.74 -2.90 7.19
C GLY A 126 -6.28 -4.20 7.85
N VAL A 127 -4.99 -4.56 7.76
CA VAL A 127 -4.44 -5.80 8.33
C VAL A 127 -4.04 -5.63 9.78
N ARG A 128 -4.59 -6.46 10.67
CA ARG A 128 -4.25 -6.52 12.10
C ARG A 128 -3.94 -7.93 12.59
N TYR A 129 -4.35 -8.95 11.84
CA TYR A 129 -4.20 -10.37 12.15
C TYR A 129 -3.98 -11.18 10.87
N PRO A 130 -3.44 -12.41 10.96
CA PRO A 130 -3.24 -13.25 9.77
C PRO A 130 -4.54 -13.53 9.00
N ARG A 131 -5.68 -13.58 9.70
CA ARG A 131 -7.00 -13.74 9.07
C ARG A 131 -7.33 -12.62 8.08
N ASP A 132 -6.83 -11.40 8.30
CA ASP A 132 -7.16 -10.26 7.44
C ASP A 132 -6.42 -10.39 6.10
N VAL A 133 -5.21 -10.97 6.12
CA VAL A 133 -4.48 -11.37 4.91
C VAL A 133 -5.25 -12.48 4.17
N ALA A 134 -5.70 -13.50 4.89
CA ALA A 134 -6.49 -14.58 4.31
C ALA A 134 -7.80 -14.06 3.68
N LEU A 135 -8.52 -13.16 4.34
CA LEU A 135 -9.73 -12.53 3.81
C LEU A 135 -9.47 -11.73 2.54
N ALA A 136 -8.37 -10.96 2.49
CA ALA A 136 -8.01 -10.21 1.29
C ALA A 136 -7.67 -11.14 0.10
N LEU A 137 -6.97 -12.25 0.36
CA LEU A 137 -6.67 -13.26 -0.66
C LEU A 137 -7.94 -13.98 -1.13
N ALA A 138 -8.84 -14.35 -0.20
CA ALA A 138 -10.13 -14.94 -0.52
C ALA A 138 -11.01 -13.99 -1.34
N ALA A 139 -10.98 -12.68 -1.05
CA ALA A 139 -11.66 -11.66 -1.86
C ALA A 139 -11.13 -11.56 -3.30
N GLY A 140 -9.92 -12.08 -3.57
CA GLY A 140 -9.32 -12.12 -4.89
C GLY A 140 -8.10 -11.21 -5.08
N ALA A 141 -7.58 -10.60 -4.01
CA ALA A 141 -6.30 -9.93 -4.10
C ALA A 141 -5.19 -10.92 -4.47
N SER A 142 -4.27 -10.48 -5.33
CA SER A 142 -3.06 -11.23 -5.67
C SER A 142 -1.98 -11.11 -4.59
N GLN A 143 -1.95 -9.98 -3.88
CA GLN A 143 -1.03 -9.68 -2.78
C GLN A 143 -1.70 -8.75 -1.75
N VAL A 144 -1.13 -8.69 -0.55
CA VAL A 144 -1.59 -7.83 0.55
C VAL A 144 -0.45 -6.94 1.04
N MET A 145 -0.66 -5.63 1.04
CA MET A 145 0.27 -4.63 1.53
C MET A 145 -0.01 -4.31 3.01
N ILE A 146 1.04 -4.43 3.83
CA ILE A 146 0.97 -4.33 5.29
C ILE A 146 1.93 -3.23 5.75
N GLY A 147 1.43 -2.25 6.50
CA GLY A 147 2.24 -1.17 7.07
C GLY A 147 2.51 -1.35 8.57
N SER A 148 1.49 -1.13 9.40
CA SER A 148 1.63 -1.01 10.86
C SER A 148 2.25 -2.22 11.56
N TRP A 149 2.03 -3.43 11.06
CA TRP A 149 2.66 -4.63 11.61
C TRP A 149 4.16 -4.65 11.41
N PHE A 150 4.64 -4.28 10.22
CA PHE A 150 6.08 -4.22 9.94
C PHE A 150 6.73 -2.96 10.50
N ALA A 151 5.97 -1.95 10.93
CA ALA A 151 6.55 -0.71 11.47
C ALA A 151 7.25 -0.92 12.82
N GLY A 152 6.82 -1.90 13.62
CA GLY A 152 7.38 -2.27 14.92
C GLY A 152 8.40 -3.41 14.85
N THR A 153 9.30 -3.43 13.86
CA THR A 153 10.36 -4.44 13.76
C THR A 153 11.76 -3.81 13.73
N TYR A 154 12.82 -4.60 13.83
CA TYR A 154 14.18 -4.10 13.67
C TYR A 154 14.47 -3.56 12.27
N GLU A 155 13.88 -4.16 11.23
CA GLU A 155 14.13 -3.85 9.82
C GLU A 155 13.41 -2.60 9.32
N SER A 156 12.37 -2.14 10.02
CA SER A 156 11.71 -0.89 9.64
C SER A 156 12.66 0.30 9.75
N PRO A 157 12.49 1.37 8.94
CA PRO A 157 13.36 2.53 9.03
C PRO A 157 13.12 3.32 10.33
N GLY A 158 14.13 4.09 10.75
CA GLY A 158 14.06 4.98 11.92
C GLY A 158 14.76 4.43 13.17
N ASP A 159 15.00 5.32 14.11
CA ASP A 159 15.73 5.01 15.34
C ASP A 159 14.89 4.21 16.33
N LEU A 160 15.55 3.33 17.09
CA LEU A 160 14.93 2.56 18.15
C LEU A 160 14.91 3.39 19.44
N HIS A 161 13.72 3.59 19.99
CA HIS A 161 13.50 4.31 21.24
C HIS A 161 13.08 3.36 22.35
N THR A 162 13.23 3.81 23.59
CA THR A 162 12.76 3.12 24.79
C THR A 162 11.87 4.08 25.58
N ASP A 163 10.70 3.61 26.01
CA ASP A 163 9.81 4.42 26.85
C ASP A 163 10.18 4.33 28.34
N SER A 164 9.40 5.01 29.19
CA SER A 164 9.59 5.00 30.64
C SER A 164 9.44 3.61 31.27
N ASP A 165 8.73 2.70 30.61
CA ASP A 165 8.46 1.34 31.08
C ASP A 165 9.50 0.34 30.54
N GLY A 166 10.54 0.82 29.85
CA GLY A 166 11.60 0.00 29.28
C GLY A 166 11.21 -0.69 27.97
N ARG A 167 10.05 -0.36 27.37
CA ARG A 167 9.57 -0.99 26.14
C ARG A 167 10.19 -0.31 24.93
N ARG A 168 10.68 -1.13 24.01
CA ARG A 168 11.31 -0.65 22.77
C ARG A 168 10.26 -0.38 21.70
N TYR A 169 10.37 0.76 21.02
CA TYR A 169 9.44 1.16 19.96
C TYR A 169 10.14 1.97 18.88
N LYS A 170 9.49 2.06 17.73
CA LYS A 170 9.82 3.01 16.66
C LYS A 170 8.67 3.97 16.42
N GLU A 171 8.99 5.17 15.97
CA GLU A 171 7.97 6.13 15.55
C GLU A 171 7.43 5.79 14.16
N SER A 172 6.12 5.89 14.00
CA SER A 172 5.46 5.78 12.70
C SER A 172 4.40 6.86 12.54
N PHE A 173 4.17 7.28 11.30
CA PHE A 173 3.19 8.31 10.96
C PHE A 173 2.58 8.03 9.58
N GLY A 174 1.34 8.49 9.36
CA GLY A 174 0.67 8.36 8.07
C GLY A 174 1.25 9.33 7.03
N MET A 175 1.36 8.91 5.78
CA MET A 175 1.91 9.76 4.70
C MET A 175 1.02 10.97 4.34
N ALA A 176 -0.22 11.02 4.87
CA ALA A 176 -1.14 12.15 4.76
C ALA A 176 -1.27 13.00 6.06
N SER A 177 -0.37 12.79 7.04
CA SER A 177 -0.33 13.55 8.30
C SER A 177 0.40 14.89 8.18
N ALA A 178 0.24 15.78 9.17
CA ALA A 178 1.00 17.04 9.31
C ALA A 178 2.48 16.85 9.05
N ARG A 179 3.05 15.86 9.74
CA ARG A 179 4.48 15.56 9.68
C ARG A 179 4.91 15.24 8.26
N ALA A 180 4.16 14.37 7.58
CA ALA A 180 4.45 14.01 6.20
C ALA A 180 4.26 15.17 5.21
N VAL A 181 3.23 15.99 5.40
CA VAL A 181 2.97 17.18 4.56
C VAL A 181 4.09 18.20 4.75
N GLN A 182 4.49 18.50 5.99
CA GLN A 182 5.59 19.41 6.29
C GLN A 182 6.92 18.95 5.70
N HIS A 183 7.24 17.65 5.80
CA HIS A 183 8.46 17.10 5.19
C HIS A 183 8.45 17.25 3.65
N ARG A 184 7.31 16.97 3.00
CA ARG A 184 7.20 17.00 1.53
C ARG A 184 7.16 18.41 0.95
N THR A 185 6.70 19.38 1.73
CA THR A 185 6.56 20.80 1.34
C THR A 185 7.69 21.67 1.87
N ARG A 186 8.77 21.06 2.39
CA ARG A 186 9.88 21.78 3.05
C ARG A 186 10.56 22.82 2.15
N THR A 187 10.56 22.58 0.83
CA THR A 187 11.17 23.46 -0.18
C THR A 187 10.18 24.44 -0.80
N GLU A 188 8.92 24.43 -0.40
CA GLU A 188 7.89 25.33 -0.92
C GLU A 188 7.85 26.65 -0.13
N ASP A 189 7.23 27.67 -0.70
CA ASP A 189 7.02 28.94 -0.01
C ASP A 189 6.09 28.76 1.20
N VAL A 190 6.18 29.71 2.15
CA VAL A 190 5.47 29.65 3.43
C VAL A 190 3.96 29.62 3.25
N PHE A 191 3.41 30.33 2.25
CA PHE A 191 1.98 30.40 2.01
C PHE A 191 1.44 29.11 1.39
N ALA A 192 2.13 28.57 0.39
CA ALA A 192 1.78 27.27 -0.20
C ALA A 192 1.84 26.14 0.85
N ARG A 193 2.87 26.14 1.70
CA ARG A 193 3.01 25.19 2.81
C ARG A 193 1.87 25.33 3.81
N ALA A 194 1.55 26.55 4.25
CA ALA A 194 0.46 26.80 5.19
C ALA A 194 -0.88 26.30 4.64
N ARG A 195 -1.17 26.59 3.38
CA ARG A 195 -2.40 26.15 2.71
C ARG A 195 -2.52 24.62 2.65
N LYS A 196 -1.42 23.91 2.36
CA LYS A 196 -1.39 22.44 2.30
C LYS A 196 -1.48 21.77 3.68
N GLY A 197 -1.14 22.46 4.75
CA GLY A 197 -1.27 21.97 6.14
C GLY A 197 -2.63 22.23 6.79
N LEU A 198 -3.59 22.83 6.08
CA LEU A 198 -4.92 23.13 6.65
C LEU A 198 -5.79 21.89 6.89
N PHE A 199 -5.53 20.81 6.17
CA PHE A 199 -6.35 19.61 6.22
C PHE A 199 -5.49 18.36 6.03
N GLU A 200 -5.69 17.39 6.90
CA GLU A 200 -4.82 16.23 7.03
C GLU A 200 -5.63 14.95 7.26
N GLU A 201 -5.13 13.86 6.70
CA GLU A 201 -5.81 12.57 6.67
C GLU A 201 -4.92 11.44 7.20
N GLY A 202 -4.06 11.76 8.17
CA GLY A 202 -3.23 10.78 8.84
C GLY A 202 -2.80 11.14 10.26
N ILE A 203 -2.43 10.12 11.02
CA ILE A 203 -1.88 10.26 12.37
C ILE A 203 -0.42 10.73 12.27
N SER A 204 -0.09 11.83 12.95
CA SER A 204 1.24 12.48 12.88
C SER A 204 2.32 11.81 13.72
N THR A 205 1.93 11.06 14.77
CA THR A 205 2.85 10.29 15.61
C THR A 205 2.17 9.06 16.19
N SER A 206 2.87 7.93 16.18
CA SER A 206 2.46 6.72 16.86
C SER A 206 3.67 5.90 17.29
N LYS A 207 3.58 5.27 18.46
CA LYS A 207 4.63 4.37 18.98
C LYS A 207 4.34 2.94 18.54
N MET A 208 5.14 2.43 17.63
CA MET A 208 5.07 1.04 17.16
C MET A 208 6.04 0.21 18.00
N TYR A 209 5.50 -0.43 19.04
CA TYR A 209 6.29 -1.28 19.93
C TYR A 209 6.79 -2.52 19.19
N LEU A 210 8.05 -2.88 19.46
CA LEU A 210 8.59 -4.16 19.05
C LEU A 210 8.06 -5.24 19.99
N ASP A 211 7.61 -6.36 19.41
CA ASP A 211 7.31 -7.55 20.20
C ASP A 211 8.64 -8.14 20.70
N PRO A 212 8.87 -8.23 22.02
CA PRO A 212 10.13 -8.77 22.55
C PRO A 212 10.36 -10.24 22.18
N ALA A 213 9.31 -11.00 21.90
CA ALA A 213 9.39 -12.39 21.48
C ALA A 213 9.48 -12.57 19.96
N ARG A 214 9.09 -11.55 19.18
CA ARG A 214 9.00 -11.59 17.71
C ARG A 214 9.40 -10.24 17.08
N PRO A 215 10.63 -9.78 17.28
CA PRO A 215 11.02 -8.41 16.94
C PRO A 215 11.39 -8.23 15.46
N GLY A 216 11.51 -9.30 14.68
CA GLY A 216 11.92 -9.26 13.28
C GLY A 216 10.75 -9.38 12.29
N VAL A 217 10.98 -8.96 11.05
CA VAL A 217 10.03 -9.18 9.94
C VAL A 217 9.83 -10.68 9.69
N GLU A 218 10.88 -11.51 9.84
CA GLU A 218 10.80 -12.96 9.63
C GLU A 218 9.77 -13.62 10.55
N ASP A 219 9.75 -13.25 11.85
CA ASP A 219 8.78 -13.76 12.82
C ASP A 219 7.32 -13.47 12.40
N LEU A 220 7.10 -12.28 11.83
CA LEU A 220 5.80 -11.85 11.34
C LEU A 220 5.42 -12.60 10.06
N LEU A 221 6.36 -12.83 9.14
CA LEU A 221 6.13 -13.60 7.92
C LEU A 221 5.74 -15.05 8.25
N ASP A 222 6.41 -15.69 9.21
CA ASP A 222 6.04 -17.02 9.67
C ASP A 222 4.63 -17.07 10.26
N MET A 223 4.28 -16.09 11.10
CA MET A 223 2.93 -15.98 11.66
C MET A 223 1.86 -15.77 10.58
N ILE A 224 2.11 -14.89 9.61
CA ILE A 224 1.19 -14.60 8.50
C ILE A 224 0.99 -15.85 7.67
N THR A 225 2.08 -16.47 7.21
CA THR A 225 2.01 -17.63 6.31
C THR A 225 1.40 -18.84 7.00
N ALA A 226 1.67 -19.09 8.28
CA ALA A 226 1.00 -20.12 9.06
C ALA A 226 -0.51 -19.87 9.16
N GLY A 227 -0.94 -18.63 9.43
CA GLY A 227 -2.34 -18.28 9.51
C GLY A 227 -3.08 -18.43 8.17
N VAL A 228 -2.45 -18.01 7.06
CA VAL A 228 -3.01 -18.19 5.71
C VAL A 228 -3.14 -19.68 5.38
N ARG A 229 -2.10 -20.49 5.62
CA ARG A 229 -2.15 -21.95 5.41
C ARG A 229 -3.24 -22.62 6.25
N SER A 230 -3.43 -22.18 7.48
CA SER A 230 -4.53 -22.67 8.33
C SER A 230 -5.89 -22.33 7.72
N SER A 231 -6.11 -21.09 7.28
CA SER A 231 -7.34 -20.69 6.60
C SER A 231 -7.60 -21.49 5.31
N MET A 232 -6.56 -21.73 4.50
CA MET A 232 -6.66 -22.56 3.31
C MET A 232 -7.04 -24.01 3.65
N THR A 233 -6.55 -24.55 4.76
CA THR A 233 -6.92 -25.90 5.24
C THR A 233 -8.41 -25.99 5.55
N TYR A 234 -8.96 -25.00 6.25
CA TYR A 234 -10.40 -24.95 6.55
C TYR A 234 -11.28 -24.81 5.30
N ALA A 235 -10.81 -24.09 4.28
CA ALA A 235 -11.48 -23.99 2.97
C ALA A 235 -11.24 -25.21 2.06
N GLY A 236 -10.43 -26.17 2.49
CA GLY A 236 -10.03 -27.34 1.69
C GLY A 236 -9.20 -26.99 0.45
N ALA A 237 -8.53 -25.83 0.42
CA ALA A 237 -7.80 -25.32 -0.72
C ALA A 237 -6.30 -25.65 -0.67
N ARG A 238 -5.74 -26.07 -1.81
CA ARG A 238 -4.31 -26.39 -1.98
C ARG A 238 -3.54 -25.33 -2.75
N SER A 239 -4.23 -24.34 -3.31
CA SER A 239 -3.65 -23.19 -4.01
C SER A 239 -4.42 -21.92 -3.68
N LEU A 240 -3.83 -20.76 -3.94
CA LEU A 240 -4.52 -19.47 -3.79
C LEU A 240 -5.71 -19.34 -4.75
N ALA A 241 -5.64 -19.97 -5.93
CA ALA A 241 -6.76 -20.02 -6.87
C ALA A 241 -7.93 -20.80 -6.28
N GLU A 242 -7.68 -22.03 -5.79
CA GLU A 242 -8.71 -22.82 -5.10
C GLU A 242 -9.25 -22.11 -3.86
N PHE A 243 -8.38 -21.40 -3.13
CA PHE A 243 -8.78 -20.70 -1.92
C PHE A 243 -9.77 -19.58 -2.22
N ARG A 244 -9.47 -18.73 -3.20
CA ARG A 244 -10.40 -17.69 -3.67
C ARG A 244 -11.72 -18.26 -4.17
N ASP A 245 -11.69 -19.41 -4.85
CA ASP A 245 -12.91 -19.99 -5.44
C ASP A 245 -13.80 -20.74 -4.43
N ARG A 246 -13.26 -21.13 -3.27
CA ARG A 246 -13.95 -21.95 -2.25
C ARG A 246 -14.29 -21.22 -0.94
N ALA A 247 -13.52 -20.19 -0.59
CA ALA A 247 -13.63 -19.49 0.69
C ALA A 247 -14.79 -18.48 0.74
#